data_AF-A0A4Y9F9T2-F1
#
_entry.id   AF-A0A4Y9F9T2-F1
#
_cell.length_a   1.000
_cell.length_b   1.000
_cell.length_c   1.000
_cell.angle_alpha   90.00
_cell.angle_beta   90.00
_cell.angle_gamma   90.00
#
_symmetry.space_group_name_H-M   'P 1'
#
loop_
_entity.id
_entity.type
_entity.pdbx_description
1 polymer ?
#
loop_
_entity_poly.entity_id
_entity_poly.type
_entity_poly.pdbx_seq_one_letter_code
_entity_poly.pdbx_strand_id
1 'polypeptide(L)' 'GTTVTPAAKVTGTPDNPVVEVTVTYPDGTTDTIEVPVKQKDSASNEPTVKADEPNTPAISAGKALIDGSDK' A
#
# COMPACT_ATOMS: atom_id res chain seq x y z
N GLY A 1 19.24 25.53 -13.74
CA GLY A 1 17.90 25.15 -14.27
C GLY A 1 16.97 24.92 -13.10
N THR A 2 15.66 24.90 -13.33
CA THR A 2 14.68 24.63 -12.26
C THR A 2 14.63 23.13 -11.96
N THR A 3 14.64 22.76 -10.68
CA THR A 3 14.52 21.38 -10.21
C THR A 3 13.22 21.21 -9.44
N VAL A 4 12.56 20.06 -9.60
CA VAL A 4 11.31 19.73 -8.92
C VAL A 4 11.54 18.48 -8.08
N THR A 5 11.23 18.57 -6.79
CA THR A 5 11.45 17.48 -5.83
C THR A 5 10.13 17.14 -5.13
N PRO A 6 9.51 15.99 -5.42
CA PRO A 6 8.32 15.55 -4.69
C PRO A 6 8.70 15.00 -3.31
N ALA A 7 7.82 15.22 -2.32
CA ALA A 7 7.97 14.62 -1.00
C ALA A 7 7.80 13.09 -1.06
N ALA A 8 8.50 12.39 -0.17
CA ALA A 8 8.45 10.93 -0.10
C ALA A 8 7.13 10.37 0.47
N LYS A 9 6.28 11.24 1.03
CA LYS A 9 5.09 10.85 1.78
C LYS A 9 3.88 11.66 1.34
N VAL A 10 2.74 10.97 1.19
CA VAL A 10 1.41 11.58 1.07
C VAL A 10 0.95 12.04 2.46
N THR A 11 0.54 13.30 2.57
CA THR A 11 0.02 13.94 3.78
C THR A 11 -1.45 14.35 3.56
N GLY A 12 -2.02 15.19 4.44
CA GLY A 12 -3.43 15.59 4.38
C GLY A 12 -4.37 14.61 5.10
N THR A 13 -5.63 14.58 4.68
CA THR A 13 -6.67 13.71 5.24
C THR A 13 -7.01 12.57 4.29
N PRO A 14 -7.69 11.48 4.73
CA PRO A 14 -8.15 10.43 3.82
C PRO A 14 -9.03 10.96 2.67
N ASP A 15 -9.87 11.96 2.94
CA ASP A 15 -10.75 12.60 1.96
C ASP A 15 -10.05 13.65 1.08
N ASN A 16 -8.96 14.24 1.58
CA ASN A 16 -8.15 15.21 0.85
C ASN A 16 -6.65 14.93 1.07
N PRO A 17 -6.13 13.86 0.45
CA PRO A 17 -4.71 13.54 0.54
C PRO A 17 -3.92 14.45 -0.41
N VAL A 18 -2.75 14.90 0.02
CA VAL A 18 -1.89 15.82 -0.73
C VAL A 18 -0.44 15.35 -0.74
N VAL A 19 0.33 15.76 -1.73
CA VAL A 19 1.79 15.61 -1.78
C VAL A 19 2.42 16.99 -1.87
N GLU A 20 3.38 17.24 -0.99
CA GLU A 20 4.18 18.47 -1.04
C GLU A 20 5.27 18.35 -2.12
N VAL A 21 5.43 19.39 -2.93
CA VAL A 21 6.46 19.48 -3.97
C VAL A 21 7.28 20.73 -3.74
N THR A 22 8.61 20.58 -3.66
CA THR A 22 9.54 21.69 -3.61
C THR A 22 10.09 21.98 -4.99
N VAL A 23 9.92 23.22 -5.45
CA VAL A 23 10.52 23.74 -6.68
C VAL A 23 11.74 24.57 -6.31
N THR A 24 12.89 24.28 -6.90
CA THR A 24 14.13 25.03 -6.70
C THR A 24 14.50 25.74 -7.99
N TYR A 25 14.58 27.07 -7.93
CA TYR A 25 14.89 27.89 -9.09
C TYR A 25 16.41 28.06 -9.27
N PRO A 26 16.87 28.51 -10.46
CA PRO A 26 18.30 28.74 -10.71
C PRO A 26 18.95 29.77 -9.79
N ASP A 27 18.17 30.69 -9.21
CA ASP A 27 18.62 31.71 -8.26
C ASP A 27 18.72 31.19 -6.82
N GLY A 28 18.39 29.91 -6.59
CA GLY A 28 18.41 29.26 -5.28
C GLY A 28 17.17 29.50 -4.43
N THR A 29 16.19 30.29 -4.91
CA THR A 29 14.90 30.42 -4.23
C THR A 29 14.09 29.13 -4.34
N THR A 30 13.15 28.95 -3.40
CA THR A 30 12.32 27.75 -3.34
C THR A 30 10.86 28.09 -3.14
N ASP A 31 9.99 27.36 -3.84
CA ASP A 31 8.55 27.34 -3.60
C ASP A 31 8.10 25.95 -3.14
N THR A 32 7.08 25.92 -2.29
CA THR A 32 6.41 24.71 -1.82
C THR A 32 4.97 24.69 -2.34
N ILE A 33 4.60 23.59 -2.99
CA ILE A 33 3.29 23.42 -3.65
C ILE A 33 2.63 22.15 -3.12
N GLU A 34 1.38 22.27 -2.66
CA GLU A 34 0.56 21.11 -2.27
C GLU A 34 -0.25 20.60 -3.48
N VAL A 35 -0.01 19.35 -3.87
CA VAL A 35 -0.68 18.72 -5.01
C VAL A 35 -1.70 17.69 -4.50
N PRO A 36 -3.01 17.86 -4.75
CA PRO A 36 -4.02 16.92 -4.31
C PRO A 36 -3.92 15.59 -5.05
N VAL A 37 -4.05 14.49 -4.31
CA VAL A 37 -4.01 13.11 -4.83
C VAL A 37 -5.42 12.56 -4.90
N LYS A 38 -5.80 11.98 -6.04
CA LYS A 38 -7.04 11.20 -6.14
C LYS A 38 -6.71 9.74 -5.87
N GLN A 39 -7.06 9.26 -4.67
CA GLN A 39 -6.93 7.84 -4.34
C GLN A 39 -8.14 7.08 -4.89
N LYS A 40 -7.89 5.91 -5.47
CA LYS A 40 -8.95 4.95 -5.79
C LYS A 40 -9.20 4.10 -4.54
N ASP A 41 -10.46 3.74 -4.31
CA ASP A 41 -10.80 2.78 -3.26
C ASP A 41 -10.00 1.49 -3.44
N SER A 42 -9.23 1.14 -2.41
CA SER A 42 -8.59 -0.17 -2.34
C SER A 42 -9.69 -1.17 -2.01
N ALA A 43 -10.21 -1.87 -3.02
CA ALA A 43 -11.21 -2.91 -2.79
C ALA A 43 -10.58 -4.03 -1.94
N SER A 44 -10.90 -4.05 -0.65
CA SER A 44 -10.56 -5.17 0.23
C SER A 44 -11.49 -6.33 -0.12
N ASN A 45 -10.96 -7.31 -0.86
CA ASN A 45 -11.66 -8.58 -1.04
C ASN A 45 -11.21 -9.49 0.10
N GLU A 46 -12.03 -9.57 1.15
CA GLU A 46 -11.85 -10.63 2.14
C GLU A 46 -12.30 -11.96 1.51
N PRO A 47 -11.43 -12.98 1.43
CA PRO A 47 -11.84 -14.29 0.95
C PRO A 47 -12.83 -14.88 1.95
N THR A 48 -14.09 -14.98 1.55
CA THR A 48 -15.09 -15.73 2.33
C THR A 48 -14.92 -17.21 2.03
N VAL A 49 -14.48 -17.97 3.04
CA VAL A 49 -14.53 -19.43 2.99
C VAL A 49 -16.00 -19.80 3.15
N LYS A 50 -16.61 -20.34 2.09
CA LYS A 50 -17.91 -20.99 2.19
C LYS A 50 -17.75 -22.13 3.18
N ALA A 51 -18.55 -22.16 4.25
CA ALA A 51 -18.55 -23.26 5.20
C ALA A 51 -18.71 -24.56 4.41
N ASP A 52 -17.80 -25.49 4.65
CA ASP A 52 -17.86 -26.81 4.03
C ASP A 52 -19.23 -27.43 4.32
N GLU A 53 -19.89 -27.93 3.26
CA GLU A 53 -20.98 -28.88 3.44
C GLU A 53 -20.46 -30.01 4.34
N PRO A 54 -21.31 -30.57 5.22
CA PRO A 54 -20.87 -31.64 6.12
C PRO A 54 -20.48 -32.83 5.25
N ASN A 55 -19.18 -32.92 4.88
CA ASN A 55 -18.44 -33.96 4.15
C ASN A 55 -17.25 -33.43 3.30
N THR A 56 -16.93 -32.13 3.27
CA THR A 56 -15.67 -31.71 2.62
C THR A 56 -14.46 -32.01 3.54
N PRO A 57 -13.37 -32.61 3.04
CA PRO A 57 -12.15 -32.80 3.83
C PRO A 57 -11.55 -31.44 4.18
N ALA A 58 -11.37 -31.16 5.48
CA ALA A 58 -10.71 -29.96 5.95
C ALA A 58 -9.27 -29.90 5.41
N ILE A 59 -8.99 -28.96 4.50
CA ILE A 59 -7.60 -28.60 4.20
C ILE A 59 -7.05 -27.77 5.36
N SER A 60 -6.27 -28.41 6.22
CA SER A 60 -5.54 -27.75 7.29
C SER A 60 -4.53 -26.77 6.69
N ALA A 61 -4.88 -25.49 6.69
CA ALA A 61 -3.93 -24.42 6.46
C ALA A 61 -2.91 -24.42 7.61
N GLY A 62 -1.67 -24.79 7.29
CA GLY A 62 -0.50 -24.42 8.08
C GLY A 62 -0.10 -25.38 9.20
N LYS A 63 0.50 -26.51 8.82
CA LYS A 63 1.72 -27.03 9.48
C LYS A 63 2.61 -27.67 8.41
N ALA A 64 3.61 -26.95 7.94
CA ALA A 64 4.78 -27.59 7.38
C ALA A 64 5.43 -28.40 8.52
N LEU A 65 5.27 -29.72 8.50
CA LEU A 65 6.13 -30.62 9.24
C LEU A 65 7.09 -31.22 8.22
N ILE A 66 8.16 -30.47 7.96
CA ILE A 66 9.43 -31.08 7.59
C ILE A 66 9.86 -31.91 8.79
N ASP A 67 9.62 -33.22 8.75
CA ASP A 67 10.34 -34.15 9.60
C ASP A 67 10.89 -35.25 8.69
N GLY A 68 12.07 -34.94 8.15
CA GLY A 68 12.97 -35.99 7.71
C GLY A 68 13.40 -36.75 8.95
N SER A 69 12.77 -37.88 9.20
CA SER A 69 13.25 -38.87 10.16
C SER A 69 13.30 -40.23 9.46
N ASP A 70 14.54 -40.56 9.09
CA ASP A 70 15.08 -41.86 8.74
C ASP A 70 14.30 -43.07 9.30
N LYS A 71 13.94 -44.01 8.41
CA LYS A 71 14.53 -45.37 8.38
C LYS A 71 14.06 -46.20 7.20
#